data_AF-A0A2X3CQW8-F1
#
_entry.id   AF-A0A2X3CQW8-F1
#
_cell.length_a   1.000
_cell.length_b   1.000
_cell.length_c   1.000
_cell.angle_alpha   90.00
_cell.angle_beta   90.00
_cell.angle_gamma   90.00
#
_symmetry.space_group_name_H-M   'P 1'
#
loop_
_entity.id
_entity.type
_entity.pdbx_description
1 polymer ?
#
loop_
_entity_poly.entity_id
_entity_poly.type
_entity_poly.pdbx_seq_one_letter_code
_entity_poly.pdbx_strand_id
1 'polypeptide(L)'
;MAEQFPPLSAATLAAANQVGAWLAQDDLATLPALPQVDVVVLAGNAVIPTIDAACRLAAAQAVPLLISGGVGHSTGYLYEAVRQESRYRTLPVDGRPEAHVLADIAHDYWHIPHSRLGGGGPVTNCGENARFTRTTLESRGLAHRRGIVIQDPTMQRRTMATFARVWQGPRRRRSG
;
A
#
# COMPACT_ATOMS: atom_id res chain seq x y z
N MET A 1 16.94 12.14 -24.90
CA MET A 1 16.08 13.34 -25.01
C MET A 1 14.94 13.14 -24.03
N ALA A 2 14.79 13.99 -23.01
CA ALA A 2 13.60 13.95 -22.18
C ALA A 2 12.43 14.40 -23.06
N GLU A 3 11.48 13.50 -23.31
CA GLU A 3 10.26 13.81 -24.03
C GLU A 3 9.49 14.81 -23.18
N GLN A 4 9.41 16.07 -23.64
CA GLN A 4 8.72 17.11 -22.88
C GLN A 4 7.22 16.87 -23.02
N PHE A 5 6.55 16.61 -21.89
CA PHE A 5 5.10 16.42 -21.88
C PHE A 5 4.42 17.66 -22.48
N PRO A 6 3.51 17.51 -23.47
CA PRO A 6 2.94 18.65 -24.17
C PRO A 6 2.10 19.51 -23.22
N PRO A 7 2.05 20.84 -23.44
CA PRO A 7 1.18 21.71 -22.64
C PRO A 7 -0.28 21.32 -22.84
N LEU A 8 -1.00 21.18 -21.73
CA LEU A 8 -2.43 20.87 -21.72
C LEU A 8 -3.26 22.14 -21.51
N SER A 9 -4.50 22.15 -22.02
CA SER A 9 -5.44 23.23 -21.76
C SER A 9 -5.80 23.31 -20.27
N ALA A 10 -6.17 24.50 -19.77
CA ALA A 10 -6.61 24.68 -18.39
C ALA A 10 -7.81 23.77 -18.04
N ALA A 11 -8.73 23.55 -18.98
CA ALA A 11 -9.87 22.66 -18.80
C ALA A 11 -9.44 21.19 -18.66
N THR A 12 -8.48 20.74 -19.47
CA THR A 12 -7.91 19.39 -19.39
C THR A 12 -7.19 19.17 -18.07
N LEU A 13 -6.39 20.14 -17.62
CA LEU A 13 -5.70 20.08 -16.32
C LEU A 13 -6.69 19.99 -15.16
N ALA A 14 -7.74 20.82 -15.18
CA ALA A 14 -8.79 20.78 -14.16
C ALA A 14 -9.49 19.42 -14.12
N ALA A 15 -9.83 18.85 -15.28
CA ALA A 15 -10.44 17.52 -15.36
C ALA A 15 -9.52 16.42 -14.84
N ALA A 16 -8.23 16.44 -15.21
CA ALA A 16 -7.24 15.48 -14.72
C ALA A 16 -7.09 15.54 -13.19
N ASN A 17 -7.01 16.76 -12.62
CA ASN A 17 -6.93 16.95 -11.17
C ASN A 17 -8.20 16.47 -10.45
N GLN A 18 -9.38 16.70 -11.04
CA GLN A 18 -10.64 16.24 -10.47
C GLN A 18 -10.71 14.70 -10.43
N VAL A 19 -10.30 14.02 -11.51
CA VAL A 19 -10.25 12.55 -11.56
C VAL A 19 -9.17 12.03 -10.60
N GLY A 20 -8.00 12.66 -10.56
CA GLY A 20 -6.90 12.30 -9.66
C GLY A 20 -7.32 12.37 -8.19
N ALA A 21 -7.93 13.49 -7.77
CA ALA A 21 -8.45 13.66 -6.42
C ALA A 21 -9.55 12.64 -6.10
N TRP A 22 -10.42 12.31 -7.06
CA TRP A 22 -11.41 11.27 -6.88
C TRP A 22 -10.75 9.90 -6.69
N LEU A 23 -9.81 9.48 -7.53
CA LEU A 23 -9.11 8.19 -7.42
C LEU A 23 -8.30 8.05 -6.12
N ALA A 24 -7.64 9.13 -5.71
CA ALA A 24 -6.72 9.16 -4.56
C ALA A 24 -7.40 8.83 -3.24
N GLN A 25 -8.70 9.13 -3.07
CA GLN A 25 -9.48 8.82 -1.86
C GLN A 25 -8.67 9.03 -0.56
N ASP A 26 -8.17 10.25 -0.35
CA ASP A 26 -7.30 10.59 0.79
C ASP A 26 -8.13 10.80 2.07
N ASP A 27 -8.65 9.71 2.60
CA ASP A 27 -9.42 9.73 3.86
C ASP A 27 -8.52 10.11 5.05
N LEU A 28 -7.19 9.95 4.95
CA LEU A 28 -6.23 10.29 6.01
C LEU A 28 -6.21 11.80 6.29
N ALA A 29 -6.35 12.64 5.26
CA ALA A 29 -6.43 14.09 5.41
C ALA A 29 -7.63 14.56 6.27
N THR A 30 -8.64 13.70 6.45
CA THR A 30 -9.81 13.99 7.28
C THR A 30 -9.63 13.57 8.75
N LEU A 31 -8.55 12.86 9.06
CA LEU A 31 -8.25 12.36 10.39
C LEU A 31 -7.29 13.29 11.16
N PRO A 32 -7.22 13.17 12.50
CA PRO A 32 -6.18 13.83 13.27
C PRO A 32 -4.78 13.43 12.80
N ALA A 33 -3.77 14.26 13.05
CA ALA A 33 -2.40 14.04 12.60
C ALA A 33 -1.79 12.67 13.03
N LEU A 34 -2.25 12.11 14.15
CA LEU A 34 -1.93 10.76 14.59
C LEU A 34 -3.23 10.01 14.92
N PRO A 35 -3.89 9.41 13.92
CA PRO A 35 -5.14 8.69 14.15
C PRO A 35 -4.84 7.37 14.84
N GLN A 36 -5.55 7.02 15.91
CA GLN A 36 -5.32 5.75 16.58
C GLN A 36 -5.72 4.58 15.64
N VAL A 37 -4.73 3.85 15.14
CA VAL A 37 -4.93 2.67 14.30
C VAL A 37 -4.40 1.41 14.96
N ASP A 38 -4.91 0.27 14.51
CA ASP A 38 -4.46 -1.04 14.99
C ASP A 38 -3.48 -1.69 14.00
N VAL A 39 -3.54 -1.30 12.71
CA VAL A 39 -2.71 -1.85 11.63
C VAL A 39 -2.61 -0.89 10.45
N VAL A 40 -1.44 -0.88 9.80
CA VAL A 40 -1.23 -0.24 8.49
C VAL A 40 -1.07 -1.34 7.43
N VAL A 41 -1.72 -1.17 6.28
CA VAL A 41 -1.62 -2.08 5.15
C VAL A 41 -1.02 -1.32 3.98
N LEU A 42 0.14 -1.74 3.50
CA LEU A 42 0.78 -1.24 2.30
C LEU A 42 0.52 -2.20 1.14
N ALA A 43 -0.25 -1.74 0.16
CA ALA A 43 -0.39 -2.45 -1.10
C ALA A 43 0.78 -2.13 -2.03
N GLY A 44 1.27 -3.12 -2.75
CA GLY A 44 2.42 -3.02 -3.65
C GLY A 44 2.19 -1.95 -4.71
N ASN A 45 3.14 -1.02 -4.81
CA ASN A 45 3.21 0.06 -5.77
C ASN A 45 4.65 0.58 -5.90
N ALA A 46 4.86 1.50 -6.83
CA ALA A 46 6.17 2.11 -7.13
C ALA A 46 6.30 3.57 -6.65
N VAL A 47 5.34 4.09 -5.88
CA VAL A 47 5.29 5.50 -5.49
C VAL A 47 6.03 5.68 -4.16
N ILE A 48 7.32 6.03 -4.21
CA ILE A 48 8.18 6.18 -3.03
C ILE A 48 7.56 7.04 -1.91
N PRO A 49 6.95 8.21 -2.18
CA PRO A 49 6.28 8.99 -1.13
C PRO A 49 5.14 8.24 -0.42
N THR A 50 4.38 7.43 -1.15
CA THR A 50 3.30 6.59 -0.61
C THR A 50 3.86 5.48 0.27
N ILE A 51 4.93 4.83 -0.17
CA ILE A 51 5.65 3.79 0.60
C ILE A 51 6.18 4.37 1.92
N ASP A 52 6.81 5.54 1.84
CA ASP A 52 7.33 6.27 2.99
C ASP A 52 6.23 6.68 3.97
N ALA A 53 5.08 7.13 3.47
CA ALA A 53 3.94 7.48 4.32
C ALA A 53 3.45 6.28 5.13
N ALA A 54 3.38 5.09 4.52
CA ALA A 54 2.99 3.87 5.22
C ALA A 54 3.99 3.47 6.30
N CYS A 55 5.29 3.47 5.97
CA CYS A 55 6.33 3.12 6.93
C CYS A 55 6.38 4.13 8.09
N ARG A 56 6.30 5.42 7.80
CA ARG A 56 6.26 6.48 8.81
C ARG A 56 5.09 6.30 9.77
N LEU A 57 3.90 6.05 9.25
CA LEU A 57 2.70 5.90 10.05
C LEU A 57 2.78 4.66 10.97
N ALA A 58 3.22 3.54 10.43
CA ALA A 58 3.40 2.30 11.21
C ALA A 58 4.48 2.44 12.28
N ALA A 59 5.61 3.08 11.95
CA ALA A 59 6.70 3.33 12.87
C ALA A 59 6.27 4.27 14.01
N ALA A 60 5.65 5.42 13.68
CA ALA A 60 5.23 6.43 14.64
C ALA A 60 4.20 5.92 15.66
N GLN A 61 3.32 5.00 15.25
CA GLN A 61 2.30 4.43 16.14
C GLN A 61 2.68 3.09 16.75
N ALA A 62 3.86 2.57 16.41
CA ALA A 62 4.33 1.27 16.80
C ALA A 62 3.38 0.08 16.47
N VAL A 63 2.62 0.20 15.38
CA VAL A 63 1.64 -0.81 14.94
C VAL A 63 2.23 -1.75 13.88
N PRO A 64 1.61 -2.92 13.65
CA PRO A 64 1.98 -3.79 12.55
C PRO A 64 1.85 -3.12 11.18
N LEU A 65 2.81 -3.40 10.29
CA LEU A 65 2.77 -3.05 8.87
C LEU A 65 2.59 -4.33 8.04
N LEU A 66 1.42 -4.50 7.44
CA LEU A 66 1.13 -5.59 6.53
C LEU A 66 1.44 -5.15 5.09
N ILE A 67 2.33 -5.86 4.43
CA ILE A 67 2.74 -5.55 3.07
C ILE A 67 2.20 -6.63 2.14
N SER A 68 1.52 -6.22 1.07
CA SER A 68 0.99 -7.13 0.06
C SER A 68 1.52 -6.76 -1.32
N GLY A 69 2.11 -7.71 -2.03
CA GLY A 69 2.71 -7.45 -3.35
C GLY A 69 3.47 -8.66 -3.84
N GLY A 70 3.15 -9.12 -5.05
CA GLY A 70 3.79 -10.27 -5.68
C GLY A 70 4.81 -9.85 -6.74
N VAL A 71 4.93 -10.67 -7.77
CA VAL A 71 5.58 -10.29 -9.03
C VAL A 71 4.49 -10.17 -10.09
N GLY A 72 4.45 -9.05 -10.80
CA GLY A 72 3.45 -8.77 -11.83
C GLY A 72 3.89 -7.67 -12.79
N HIS A 73 2.98 -7.22 -13.65
CA HIS A 73 3.28 -6.25 -14.71
C HIS A 73 3.84 -4.92 -14.18
N SER A 74 3.51 -4.55 -12.94
CA SER A 74 3.92 -3.27 -12.34
C SER A 74 5.19 -3.36 -11.51
N THR A 75 5.73 -4.56 -11.29
CA THR A 75 6.85 -4.78 -10.38
C THR A 75 8.15 -4.13 -10.89
N GLY A 76 8.34 -4.07 -12.20
CA GLY A 76 9.48 -3.37 -12.81
C GLY A 76 9.53 -1.87 -12.45
N TYR A 77 8.37 -1.21 -12.31
CA TYR A 77 8.32 0.20 -11.92
C TYR A 77 8.79 0.40 -10.47
N LEU A 78 8.49 -0.53 -9.55
CA LEU A 78 9.03 -0.46 -8.19
C LEU A 78 10.55 -0.58 -8.21
N TYR A 79 11.10 -1.50 -9.00
CA TYR A 79 12.55 -1.68 -9.09
C TYR A 79 13.23 -0.41 -9.60
N GLU A 80 12.68 0.21 -10.64
CA GLU A 80 13.18 1.46 -11.18
C GLU A 80 13.11 2.59 -10.14
N ALA A 81 11.96 2.76 -9.47
CA ALA A 81 11.77 3.76 -8.44
C ALA A 81 12.77 3.59 -7.28
N VAL A 82 13.02 2.36 -6.83
CA VAL A 82 14.01 2.05 -5.80
C VAL A 82 15.43 2.40 -6.25
N ARG A 83 15.81 2.06 -7.49
CA ARG A 83 17.13 2.39 -8.06
C ARG A 83 17.36 3.89 -8.23
N GLN A 84 16.31 4.65 -8.50
CA GLN A 84 16.37 6.11 -8.65
C GLN A 84 16.33 6.84 -7.30
N GLU A 85 15.78 6.21 -6.25
CA GLU A 85 15.71 6.80 -4.92
C GLU A 85 17.06 6.73 -4.20
N SER A 86 17.61 7.90 -3.89
CA SER A 86 18.94 8.06 -3.31
C SER A 86 19.19 7.24 -2.04
N ARG A 87 18.16 7.02 -1.23
CA ARG A 87 18.19 6.25 0.00
C ARG A 87 18.16 4.74 -0.25
N TYR A 88 17.35 4.28 -1.21
CA TYR A 88 17.01 2.85 -1.36
C TYR A 88 17.78 2.15 -2.49
N ARG A 89 18.50 2.90 -3.34
CA ARG A 89 19.17 2.38 -4.55
C ARG A 89 20.12 1.19 -4.39
N THR A 90 20.59 0.91 -3.18
CA THR A 90 21.47 -0.22 -2.88
C THR A 90 20.72 -1.51 -2.55
N LEU A 91 19.39 -1.44 -2.38
CA LEU A 91 18.58 -2.62 -2.11
C LEU A 91 18.56 -3.56 -3.33
N PRO A 92 18.71 -4.88 -3.12
CA PRO A 92 18.54 -5.84 -4.20
C PRO A 92 17.06 -5.88 -4.60
N VAL A 93 16.75 -5.75 -5.88
CA VAL A 93 15.36 -5.72 -6.38
C VAL A 93 15.06 -6.82 -7.40
N ASP A 94 16.04 -7.26 -8.17
CA ASP A 94 15.82 -8.14 -9.31
C ASP A 94 15.19 -9.48 -8.94
N GLY A 95 14.08 -9.80 -9.61
CA GLY A 95 13.34 -11.05 -9.42
C GLY A 95 12.62 -11.20 -8.08
N ARG A 96 12.61 -10.17 -7.22
CA ARG A 96 12.01 -10.24 -5.88
C ARG A 96 10.54 -9.78 -5.89
N PRO A 97 9.65 -10.46 -5.13
CA PRO A 97 8.31 -9.94 -4.90
C PRO A 97 8.34 -8.51 -4.35
N GLU A 98 7.39 -7.67 -4.77
CA GLU A 98 7.26 -6.29 -4.31
C GLU A 98 7.27 -6.20 -2.78
N ALA A 99 6.55 -7.11 -2.11
CA ALA A 99 6.47 -7.09 -0.66
C ALA A 99 7.81 -7.35 0.05
N HIS A 100 8.73 -8.09 -0.57
CA HIS A 100 10.07 -8.31 0.00
C HIS A 100 10.91 -7.04 -0.11
N VAL A 101 10.89 -6.36 -1.26
CA VAL A 101 11.60 -5.09 -1.46
C VAL A 101 11.06 -4.03 -0.50
N LEU A 102 9.73 -3.93 -0.38
CA LEU A 102 9.07 -2.98 0.53
C LEU A 102 9.32 -3.31 2.01
N ALA A 103 9.45 -4.59 2.37
CA ALA A 103 9.81 -5.00 3.73
C ALA A 103 11.23 -4.58 4.10
N ASP A 104 12.18 -4.68 3.17
CA ASP A 104 13.55 -4.20 3.39
C ASP A 104 13.57 -2.67 3.57
N ILE A 105 12.80 -1.93 2.77
CA ILE A 105 12.63 -0.47 2.97
C ILE A 105 12.14 -0.18 4.39
N ALA A 106 11.06 -0.87 4.81
CA ALA A 106 10.46 -0.68 6.12
C ALA A 106 11.41 -1.06 7.28
N HIS A 107 12.21 -2.10 7.12
CA HIS A 107 13.13 -2.57 8.14
C HIS A 107 14.41 -1.71 8.20
N ASP A 108 15.13 -1.62 7.09
CA ASP A 108 16.48 -1.07 7.04
C ASP A 108 16.49 0.46 7.19
N TYR A 109 15.44 1.14 6.70
CA TYR A 109 15.39 2.61 6.61
C TYR A 109 14.36 3.25 7.52
N TRP A 110 13.31 2.52 7.89
CA TRP A 110 12.27 3.00 8.82
C TRP A 110 12.30 2.31 10.18
N HIS A 111 13.25 1.39 10.39
CA HIS A 111 13.51 0.71 11.66
C HIS A 111 12.28 -0.01 12.24
N ILE A 112 11.38 -0.49 11.36
CA ILE A 112 10.28 -1.33 11.78
C ILE A 112 10.83 -2.74 12.03
N PRO A 113 10.72 -3.29 13.25
CA PRO A 113 11.27 -4.61 13.55
C PRO A 113 10.48 -5.69 12.79
N HIS A 114 11.16 -6.77 12.41
CA HIS A 114 10.54 -7.90 11.72
C HIS A 114 9.31 -8.47 12.44
N SER A 115 9.26 -8.40 13.78
CA SER A 115 8.09 -8.82 14.56
C SER A 115 6.82 -8.01 14.29
N ARG A 116 6.97 -6.78 13.77
CA ARG A 116 5.86 -5.88 13.36
C ARG A 116 5.62 -5.85 11.86
N LEU A 117 6.54 -6.38 11.06
CA LEU A 117 6.27 -6.64 9.66
C LEU A 117 5.40 -7.89 9.56
N GLY A 118 4.32 -7.83 8.80
CA GLY A 118 3.44 -8.96 8.54
C GLY A 118 4.13 -10.11 7.81
N GLY A 119 5.06 -10.85 8.45
CA GLY A 119 5.81 -11.93 7.78
C GLY A 119 6.76 -12.69 8.70
N GLY A 120 6.25 -13.60 9.52
CA GLY A 120 7.04 -14.75 10.01
C GLY A 120 7.08 -15.90 8.99
N GLY A 121 6.83 -15.61 7.71
CA GLY A 121 6.71 -16.55 6.61
C GLY A 121 6.71 -15.82 5.27
N PRO A 122 7.01 -16.52 4.16
CA PRO A 122 7.24 -15.91 2.85
C PRO A 122 5.99 -15.17 2.35
N VAL A 123 6.19 -13.95 1.86
CA VAL A 123 5.11 -13.14 1.29
C VAL A 123 4.88 -13.63 -0.14
N THR A 124 3.89 -14.51 -0.32
CA THR A 124 3.62 -15.10 -1.63
C THR A 124 2.25 -14.69 -2.17
N ASN A 125 2.35 -13.92 -3.26
CA ASN A 125 1.48 -13.88 -4.44
C ASN A 125 0.38 -12.82 -4.56
N CYS A 126 0.33 -12.29 -5.77
CA CYS A 126 -0.55 -11.27 -6.33
C CYS A 126 -1.88 -11.91 -6.75
N GLY A 127 -2.98 -11.34 -6.28
CA GLY A 127 -4.36 -11.76 -6.62
C GLY A 127 -5.39 -11.34 -5.58
N GLU A 128 -4.96 -11.08 -4.34
CA GLU A 128 -5.86 -11.03 -3.20
C GLU A 128 -5.45 -10.01 -2.12
N ASN A 129 -4.83 -8.86 -2.41
CA ASN A 129 -4.33 -7.91 -1.39
C ASN A 129 -5.29 -7.73 -0.19
N ALA A 130 -6.59 -7.57 -0.45
CA ALA A 130 -7.61 -7.51 0.58
C ALA A 130 -7.86 -8.85 1.32
N ARG A 131 -8.05 -9.97 0.61
CA ARG A 131 -8.30 -11.29 1.21
C ARG A 131 -7.07 -11.82 1.94
N PHE A 132 -5.89 -11.74 1.34
CA PHE A 132 -4.61 -12.06 1.98
C PHE A 132 -4.39 -11.25 3.26
N THR A 133 -4.65 -9.93 3.21
CA THR A 133 -4.58 -9.08 4.41
C THR A 133 -5.54 -9.57 5.49
N ARG A 134 -6.80 -9.84 5.12
CA ARG A 134 -7.80 -10.38 6.05
C ARG A 134 -7.36 -11.70 6.67
N THR A 135 -6.94 -12.67 5.86
CA THR A 135 -6.46 -13.98 6.33
C THR A 135 -5.24 -13.83 7.23
N THR A 136 -4.30 -12.94 6.91
CA THR A 136 -3.12 -12.66 7.73
C THR A 136 -3.50 -12.06 9.09
N LEU A 137 -4.45 -11.12 9.10
CA LEU A 137 -4.97 -10.54 10.34
C LEU A 137 -5.67 -11.58 11.21
N GLU A 138 -6.57 -12.38 10.62
CA GLU A 138 -7.35 -13.41 11.31
C GLU A 138 -6.46 -14.54 11.86
N SER A 139 -5.55 -15.09 11.04
CA SER A 139 -4.65 -16.19 11.43
C SER A 139 -3.67 -15.81 12.55
N ARG A 140 -3.33 -14.52 12.67
CA ARG A 140 -2.41 -14.02 13.70
C ARG A 140 -3.10 -13.43 14.92
N GLY A 141 -4.44 -13.38 14.92
CA GLY A 141 -5.20 -12.74 15.99
C GLY A 141 -4.90 -11.25 16.15
N LEU A 142 -4.47 -10.58 15.08
CA LEU A 142 -4.15 -9.15 15.12
C LEU A 142 -5.44 -8.32 15.20
N ALA A 143 -5.48 -7.36 16.13
CA ALA A 143 -6.57 -6.39 16.17
C ALA A 143 -6.59 -5.57 14.87
N HIS A 144 -7.78 -5.43 14.27
CA HIS A 144 -7.94 -4.77 12.97
C HIS A 144 -9.29 -4.06 12.87
N ARG A 145 -9.75 -3.49 13.98
CA ARG A 145 -10.99 -2.69 13.99
C ARG A 145 -10.77 -1.38 13.24
N ARG A 146 -9.56 -0.83 13.31
CA ARG A 146 -9.15 0.42 12.66
C ARG A 146 -7.88 0.18 11.85
N GLY A 147 -8.06 -0.18 10.58
CA GLY A 147 -6.96 -0.34 9.63
C GLY A 147 -6.87 0.84 8.68
N ILE A 148 -5.64 1.24 8.32
CA ILE A 148 -5.40 2.16 7.21
C ILE A 148 -4.80 1.38 6.05
N VAL A 149 -5.35 1.55 4.86
CA VAL A 149 -4.83 0.97 3.63
C VAL A 149 -4.18 2.07 2.81
N ILE A 150 -2.92 1.87 2.44
CA ILE A 150 -2.12 2.82 1.67
C ILE A 150 -1.72 2.14 0.36
N GLN A 151 -2.03 2.82 -0.75
CA GLN A 151 -1.77 2.37 -2.11
C GLN A 151 -1.41 3.56 -3.00
N ASP A 152 -0.86 3.28 -4.19
CA ASP A 152 -0.79 4.23 -5.30
C ASP A 152 -2.09 5.06 -5.41
N PRO A 153 -2.01 6.40 -5.43
CA PRO A 153 -3.19 7.27 -5.50
C PRO A 153 -4.13 6.95 -6.67
N THR A 154 -3.61 6.52 -7.81
CA THR A 154 -4.44 6.17 -8.98
C THR A 154 -5.25 4.89 -8.75
N MET A 155 -4.83 4.07 -7.78
CA MET A 155 -5.40 2.75 -7.48
C MET A 155 -6.10 2.69 -6.12
N GLN A 156 -6.00 3.74 -5.28
CA GLN A 156 -6.48 3.76 -3.91
C GLN A 156 -7.98 3.46 -3.82
N ARG A 157 -8.84 4.19 -4.55
CA ARG A 157 -10.30 3.96 -4.53
C ARG A 157 -10.68 2.53 -4.93
N ARG A 158 -10.02 1.96 -5.95
CA ARG A 158 -10.27 0.58 -6.39
C ARG A 158 -9.86 -0.43 -5.31
N THR A 159 -8.71 -0.21 -4.69
CA THR A 159 -8.24 -1.04 -3.56
C THR A 159 -9.24 -0.98 -2.41
N MET A 160 -9.69 0.20 -2.01
CA MET A 160 -10.67 0.36 -0.94
C MET A 160 -12.01 -0.33 -1.24
N ALA A 161 -12.51 -0.25 -2.48
CA ALA A 161 -13.69 -1.00 -2.90
C ALA A 161 -13.50 -2.53 -2.78
N THR A 162 -12.29 -3.02 -3.07
CA THR A 162 -11.94 -4.44 -2.93
C THR A 162 -11.91 -4.87 -1.47
N PHE A 163 -11.32 -4.05 -0.59
CA PHE A 163 -11.35 -4.27 0.86
C PHE A 163 -12.79 -4.29 1.40
N ALA A 164 -13.62 -3.31 1.02
CA ALA A 164 -15.03 -3.27 1.42
C ALA A 164 -15.77 -4.56 1.02
N ARG A 165 -15.57 -5.03 -0.21
CA ARG A 165 -16.20 -6.27 -0.71
C ARG A 165 -15.78 -7.51 0.08
N VAL A 166 -14.52 -7.58 0.52
CA VAL A 166 -13.97 -8.70 1.30
C VAL A 166 -14.47 -8.66 2.74
N TRP A 167 -14.59 -7.47 3.35
CA TRP A 167 -15.05 -7.32 4.74
C TRP A 167 -16.57 -7.41 4.91
N GLN A 168 -17.36 -7.19 3.85
CA GLN A 168 -18.82 -7.38 3.89
C GLN A 168 -19.26 -8.84 4.17
N GLY A 169 -18.37 -9.83 4.06
CA GLY A 169 -18.70 -11.26 4.24
C GLY A 169 -19.66 -11.80 3.16
N PRO A 170 -20.03 -13.11 3.20
CA PRO A 170 -21.13 -13.62 2.40
C PRO A 170 -22.42 -12.92 2.84
N ARG A 171 -23.24 -12.41 1.90
CA ARG A 171 -24.61 -11.98 2.22
C ARG A 171 -25.29 -13.17 2.89
N ARG A 172 -25.63 -13.07 4.17
CA ARG A 172 -26.54 -14.02 4.82
C ARG A 172 -27.82 -14.03 3.98
N ARG A 173 -28.07 -15.13 3.25
CA ARG A 173 -29.41 -15.37 2.72
C ARG A 173 -30.32 -15.39 3.95
N ARG A 174 -31.25 -14.44 4.04
CA ARG A 174 -32.35 -14.53 5.01
C ARG A 174 -33.10 -15.79 4.63
N SER A 175 -33.00 -16.82 5.47
CA SER A 175 -33.92 -17.94 5.47
C SER A 175 -35.29 -17.35 5.78
N GLY A 176 -36.15 -17.31 4.76
CA GLY A 176 -37.59 -17.19 4.94
C GLY A 176 -38.18 -18.55 5.25
#